data_AF-A0A6V7TWS9-F1
#
_entry.id   AF-A0A6V7TWS9-F1
#
_cell.length_a   1.000
_cell.length_b   1.000
_cell.length_c   1.000
_cell.angle_alpha   90.00
_cell.angle_beta   90.00
_cell.angle_gamma   90.00
#
_symmetry.space_group_name_H-M   'P 1'
#
loop_
_entity.id
_entity.type
_entity.pdbx_description
1 polymer ?
#
loop_
_entity_poly.entity_id
_entity_poly.type
_entity_poly.pdbx_seq_one_letter_code
_entity_poly.pdbx_strand_id
1 'polypeptide(L)'
;MIPHQPNQGFKREANAQHQQTLSTLQKVVRYAEKDDFLLYLTAAFGIIMPGIMYFFYRYVHNRYKNARKNKKKCKNEFNRRSTTIFYCGDCPETKEIAYKLTENLHFDPFVAKLSALELEKAKNSRSLHIYILNKNVFNLNSSSITSRFSEFVDWLDELKYEKRERSYLRHTHFLIIYINEEEEEEEEGNNLNKELINSFENKLLSLESKQLNKTLIIEEKQQFTLEFFNKLNDLLKQFNYGEFDLLDAETDIYTESESE
;
A
#
# COMPACT_ATOMS: atom_id res chain seq x y z
N MET A 1 44.09 62.40 13.51
CA MET A 1 42.92 61.52 13.27
C MET A 1 42.74 61.40 11.76
N ILE A 2 42.93 60.21 11.21
CA ILE A 2 42.56 59.82 9.83
C ILE A 2 41.17 59.18 9.92
N PRO A 3 40.19 59.51 9.05
CA PRO A 3 39.87 58.74 7.82
C PRO A 3 39.42 59.66 6.65
N HIS A 4 39.13 59.30 5.38
CA HIS A 4 38.94 58.06 4.62
C HIS A 4 39.02 58.41 3.11
N GLN A 5 39.67 57.60 2.25
CA GLN A 5 39.22 57.32 0.87
C GLN A 5 38.09 56.24 0.93
N PRO A 6 37.29 55.86 -0.12
CA PRO A 6 37.59 55.88 -1.57
C PRO A 6 36.39 55.96 -2.59
N ASN A 7 36.74 55.91 -3.89
CA ASN A 7 36.05 55.23 -5.02
C ASN A 7 34.59 55.57 -5.40
N GLN A 8 34.42 56.38 -6.47
CA GLN A 8 33.18 56.49 -7.26
C GLN A 8 33.35 55.97 -8.71
N GLY A 9 33.82 54.73 -8.88
CA GLY A 9 34.02 54.12 -10.20
C GLY A 9 32.93 53.18 -10.71
N PHE A 10 32.13 52.56 -9.83
CA PHE A 10 31.34 51.36 -10.20
C PHE A 10 29.81 51.55 -10.29
N LYS A 11 29.27 52.75 -10.06
CA LYS A 11 27.80 52.98 -10.02
C LYS A 11 27.17 53.51 -11.32
N ARG A 12 27.96 53.77 -12.37
CA ARG A 12 27.43 54.36 -13.63
C ARG A 12 26.88 53.34 -14.63
N GLU A 13 27.31 52.09 -14.60
CA GLU A 13 26.98 51.11 -15.66
C GLU A 13 25.61 50.43 -15.46
N ALA A 14 25.22 50.10 -14.21
CA ALA A 14 23.90 49.53 -13.93
C ALA A 14 22.74 50.52 -14.18
N ASN A 15 22.97 51.81 -13.90
CA ASN A 15 22.00 52.86 -14.21
C ASN A 15 21.90 53.13 -15.71
N ALA A 16 23.01 53.02 -16.46
CA ALA A 16 22.99 53.18 -17.91
C ALA A 16 22.22 52.05 -18.60
N GLN A 17 22.38 50.79 -18.16
CA GLN A 17 21.60 49.66 -18.69
C GLN A 17 20.12 49.75 -18.32
N HIS A 18 19.78 50.13 -17.08
CA HIS A 18 18.38 50.31 -16.65
C HIS A 18 17.72 51.53 -17.31
N GLN A 19 18.46 52.62 -17.55
CA GLN A 19 17.98 53.77 -18.32
C GLN A 19 17.85 53.46 -19.82
N GLN A 20 18.69 52.59 -20.37
CA GLN A 20 18.57 52.13 -21.77
C GLN A 20 17.39 51.17 -21.98
N THR A 21 17.09 50.27 -21.04
CA THR A 21 15.88 49.42 -21.10
C THR A 21 14.60 50.23 -20.88
N LEU A 22 14.61 51.20 -19.97
CA LEU A 22 13.48 52.13 -19.80
C LEU A 22 13.29 53.04 -21.03
N SER A 23 14.38 53.52 -21.65
CA SER A 23 14.35 54.32 -22.88
C SER A 23 13.83 53.53 -24.09
N THR A 24 14.20 52.24 -24.21
CA THR A 24 13.72 51.37 -25.28
C THR A 24 12.27 50.95 -25.07
N LEU A 25 11.85 50.64 -23.84
CA LEU A 25 10.44 50.42 -23.51
C LEU A 25 9.60 51.68 -23.73
N GLN A 26 10.09 52.87 -23.36
CA GLN A 26 9.41 54.14 -23.63
C GLN A 26 9.31 54.45 -25.13
N LYS A 27 10.30 54.06 -25.93
CA LYS A 27 10.25 54.18 -27.40
C LYS A 27 9.23 53.20 -28.01
N VAL A 28 9.19 51.96 -27.53
CA VAL A 28 8.18 50.96 -27.96
C VAL A 28 6.77 51.40 -27.55
N VAL A 29 6.61 51.94 -26.35
CA VAL A 29 5.33 52.47 -25.86
C VAL A 29 4.89 53.70 -26.67
N ARG A 30 5.78 54.65 -26.97
CA ARG A 30 5.45 55.79 -27.85
C ARG A 30 5.14 55.39 -29.30
N TYR A 31 5.74 54.31 -29.79
CA TYR A 31 5.44 53.79 -31.13
C TYR A 31 4.10 53.05 -31.14
N ALA A 32 3.79 52.31 -30.08
CA ALA A 32 2.52 51.62 -29.87
C ALA A 32 1.34 52.55 -29.48
N GLU A 33 1.64 53.77 -29.02
CA GLU A 33 0.65 54.84 -28.77
C GLU A 33 0.33 55.62 -30.05
N LYS A 34 1.23 55.60 -31.04
CA LYS A 34 1.08 56.34 -32.29
C LYS A 34 0.43 55.54 -33.41
N ASP A 35 0.65 54.23 -33.42
CA ASP A 35 -0.12 53.29 -34.23
C ASP A 35 -1.23 52.71 -33.36
N ASP A 36 -2.45 52.56 -33.88
CA ASP A 36 -3.61 51.91 -33.21
C ASP A 36 -3.35 50.45 -32.77
N PHE A 37 -2.09 50.01 -32.74
CA PHE A 37 -1.60 48.72 -32.32
C PHE A 37 -2.10 48.30 -30.94
N LEU A 38 -2.12 49.20 -29.95
CA LEU A 38 -2.70 48.88 -28.63
C LEU A 38 -4.20 48.60 -28.71
N LEU A 39 -4.92 49.27 -29.62
CA LEU A 39 -6.34 49.05 -29.87
C LEU A 39 -6.58 47.70 -30.56
N TYR A 40 -5.79 47.38 -31.59
CA TYR A 40 -5.83 46.06 -32.25
C TYR A 40 -5.44 44.91 -31.32
N LEU A 41 -4.43 45.12 -30.47
CA LEU A 41 -4.00 44.14 -29.48
C LEU A 41 -5.12 43.89 -28.46
N THR A 42 -5.74 44.95 -27.95
CA THR A 42 -6.86 44.85 -26.99
C THR A 42 -8.08 44.17 -27.63
N ALA A 43 -8.40 44.50 -28.87
CA ALA A 43 -9.47 43.85 -29.63
C ALA A 43 -9.17 42.35 -29.88
N ALA A 44 -7.92 42.02 -30.22
CA ALA A 44 -7.48 40.63 -30.39
C ALA A 44 -7.57 39.85 -29.07
N PHE A 45 -7.16 40.43 -27.94
CA PHE A 45 -7.36 39.83 -26.62
C PHE A 45 -8.84 39.64 -26.29
N GLY A 46 -9.73 40.57 -26.67
CA GLY A 46 -11.18 40.43 -26.50
C GLY A 46 -11.76 39.19 -27.19
N ILE A 47 -11.19 38.77 -28.32
CA ILE A 47 -11.63 37.59 -29.10
C ILE A 47 -10.91 36.31 -28.63
N ILE A 48 -9.62 36.40 -28.33
CA ILE A 48 -8.76 35.24 -28.02
C ILE A 48 -8.90 34.81 -26.56
N MET A 49 -9.04 35.76 -25.62
CA MET A 49 -9.08 35.50 -24.17
C MET A 49 -10.23 34.58 -23.74
N PRO A 50 -11.47 34.70 -24.27
CA PRO A 50 -12.54 33.75 -23.96
C PRO A 50 -12.21 32.31 -24.38
N GLY A 51 -11.55 32.14 -25.54
CA GLY A 51 -11.10 30.84 -26.03
C GLY A 51 -10.05 30.22 -25.13
N ILE A 52 -9.01 30.98 -24.77
CA ILE A 52 -7.96 30.53 -23.84
C ILE A 52 -8.58 30.18 -22.49
N MET A 53 -9.45 31.02 -21.96
CA MET A 53 -10.09 30.80 -20.66
C MET A 53 -10.98 29.54 -20.68
N TYR A 54 -11.68 29.27 -21.79
CA TYR A 54 -12.45 28.04 -21.97
C TYR A 54 -11.55 26.80 -21.96
N PHE A 55 -10.40 26.83 -22.64
CA PHE A 55 -9.43 25.72 -22.63
C PHE A 55 -8.84 25.50 -21.24
N PHE A 56 -8.45 26.56 -20.53
CA PHE A 56 -7.97 26.48 -19.15
C PHE A 56 -9.04 25.93 -18.21
N TYR A 57 -10.27 26.44 -18.29
CA TYR A 57 -11.38 25.95 -17.50
C TYR A 57 -11.62 24.47 -17.78
N ARG A 58 -11.67 24.04 -19.04
CA ARG A 58 -11.88 22.64 -19.41
C ARG A 58 -10.74 21.74 -18.93
N TYR A 59 -9.50 22.19 -19.04
CA TYR A 59 -8.32 21.45 -18.57
C TYR A 59 -8.36 21.27 -17.05
N VAL A 60 -8.56 22.36 -16.31
CA VAL A 60 -8.65 22.37 -14.85
C VAL A 60 -9.85 21.55 -14.38
N HIS A 61 -11.04 21.77 -14.96
CA HIS A 61 -12.25 21.03 -14.61
C HIS A 61 -12.11 19.53 -14.88
N ASN A 62 -11.49 19.13 -15.99
CA ASN A 62 -11.23 17.72 -16.29
C ASN A 62 -10.22 17.12 -15.30
N ARG A 63 -9.18 17.86 -14.93
CA ARG A 63 -8.21 17.45 -13.90
C ARG A 63 -8.87 17.27 -12.53
N TYR A 64 -9.70 18.22 -12.09
CA TYR A 64 -10.44 18.11 -10.82
C TYR A 64 -11.49 16.99 -10.85
N LYS A 65 -12.22 16.82 -11.96
CA LYS A 65 -13.22 15.76 -12.12
C LYS A 65 -12.56 14.38 -12.07
N ASN A 66 -11.41 14.21 -12.72
CA ASN A 66 -10.64 12.97 -12.68
C ASN A 66 -10.01 12.74 -11.30
N ALA A 67 -9.45 13.76 -10.66
CA ALA A 67 -8.95 13.66 -9.29
C ALA A 67 -10.06 13.27 -8.29
N ARG A 68 -11.27 13.83 -8.44
CA ARG A 68 -12.42 13.50 -7.58
C ARG A 68 -12.98 12.11 -7.86
N LYS A 69 -13.00 11.67 -9.12
CA LYS A 69 -13.37 10.29 -9.48
C LYS A 69 -12.35 9.30 -8.95
N ASN A 70 -11.06 9.58 -9.06
CA ASN A 70 -9.99 8.73 -8.54
C ASN A 70 -10.02 8.71 -7.01
N LYS A 71 -10.22 9.85 -6.34
CA LYS A 71 -10.45 9.88 -4.88
C LYS A 71 -11.67 9.08 -4.45
N LYS A 72 -12.77 9.11 -5.20
CA LYS A 72 -13.96 8.28 -4.92
C LYS A 72 -13.72 6.78 -5.19
N LYS A 73 -12.99 6.44 -6.25
CA LYS A 73 -12.59 5.06 -6.55
C LYS A 73 -11.66 4.51 -5.47
N CYS A 74 -10.58 5.24 -5.14
CA CYS A 74 -9.71 4.91 -4.04
C CYS A 74 -10.51 4.82 -2.73
N LYS A 75 -11.37 5.77 -2.39
CA LYS A 75 -12.18 5.68 -1.15
C LYS A 75 -13.12 4.46 -1.11
N ASN A 76 -13.65 4.03 -2.25
CA ASN A 76 -14.48 2.83 -2.34
C ASN A 76 -13.65 1.53 -2.31
N GLU A 77 -12.44 1.53 -2.86
CA GLU A 77 -11.51 0.39 -2.82
C GLU A 77 -10.84 0.24 -1.44
N PHE A 78 -10.48 1.36 -0.79
CA PHE A 78 -9.95 1.40 0.57
C PHE A 78 -10.95 0.94 1.63
N ASN A 79 -12.26 1.04 1.35
CA ASN A 79 -13.31 0.54 2.24
C ASN A 79 -13.69 -0.92 1.98
N ARG A 80 -13.15 -1.56 0.93
CA ARG A 80 -13.43 -2.97 0.64
C ARG A 80 -12.42 -3.83 1.37
N ARG A 81 -12.89 -4.45 2.45
CA ARG A 81 -12.16 -5.55 3.08
C ARG A 81 -11.98 -6.66 2.05
N SER A 82 -10.77 -7.19 2.00
CA SER A 82 -10.39 -8.23 1.05
C SER A 82 -9.81 -9.39 1.82
N THR A 83 -10.27 -10.60 1.51
CA THR A 83 -9.73 -11.82 2.10
C THR A 83 -8.91 -12.53 1.05
N THR A 84 -7.66 -12.83 1.37
CA THR A 84 -6.75 -13.61 0.52
C THR A 84 -6.36 -14.89 1.23
N ILE A 85 -6.49 -16.02 0.57
CA ILE A 85 -6.06 -17.33 1.05
C ILE A 85 -4.78 -17.71 0.32
N PHE A 86 -3.69 -17.82 1.09
CA PHE A 86 -2.39 -18.27 0.62
C PHE A 86 -2.20 -19.76 0.86
N TYR A 87 -1.81 -20.48 -0.19
CA TYR A 87 -1.43 -21.88 -0.11
C TYR A 87 0.03 -22.07 -0.55
N CYS A 88 0.70 -23.08 0.01
CA CYS A 88 2.08 -23.40 -0.38
C CYS A 88 2.09 -24.14 -1.73
N GLY A 89 2.74 -23.56 -2.73
CA GLY A 89 2.74 -24.10 -4.09
C GLY A 89 3.39 -25.49 -4.23
N ASP A 90 4.22 -25.88 -3.26
CA ASP A 90 4.97 -27.14 -3.26
C ASP A 90 4.15 -28.31 -2.70
N CYS A 91 3.00 -28.03 -2.08
CA CYS A 91 2.14 -29.04 -1.48
C CYS A 91 0.73 -28.99 -2.11
N PRO A 92 0.37 -29.94 -2.99
CA PRO A 92 -0.94 -29.94 -3.67
C PRO A 92 -2.12 -30.02 -2.69
N GLU A 93 -1.91 -30.62 -1.53
CA GLU A 93 -2.91 -30.74 -0.46
C GLU A 93 -3.35 -29.38 0.07
N THR A 94 -2.40 -28.45 0.28
CA THR A 94 -2.73 -27.09 0.75
C THR A 94 -3.54 -26.32 -0.29
N LYS A 95 -3.31 -26.61 -1.58
CA LYS A 95 -4.10 -26.04 -2.68
C LYS A 95 -5.53 -26.59 -2.67
N GLU A 96 -5.70 -27.90 -2.59
CA GLU A 96 -7.04 -28.52 -2.52
C GLU A 96 -7.85 -27.99 -1.35
N ILE A 97 -7.21 -27.86 -0.19
CA ILE A 97 -7.83 -27.31 1.02
C ILE A 97 -8.20 -25.84 0.82
N ALA A 98 -7.34 -25.03 0.20
CA ALA A 98 -7.65 -23.63 -0.11
C ALA A 98 -8.92 -23.51 -0.97
N TYR A 99 -9.06 -24.34 -2.00
CA TYR A 99 -10.25 -24.33 -2.86
C TYR A 99 -11.49 -24.87 -2.13
N LYS A 100 -11.36 -25.96 -1.35
CA LYS A 100 -12.46 -26.45 -0.51
C LYS A 100 -12.92 -25.41 0.51
N LEU A 101 -12.01 -24.62 1.07
CA LEU A 101 -12.35 -23.49 1.92
C LEU A 101 -13.19 -22.49 1.13
N THR A 102 -12.77 -22.09 -0.07
CA THR A 102 -13.55 -21.13 -0.87
C THR A 102 -14.97 -21.58 -1.19
N GLU A 103 -15.19 -22.87 -1.43
CA GLU A 103 -16.52 -23.41 -1.73
C GLU A 103 -17.48 -23.32 -0.54
N ASN A 104 -16.95 -23.37 0.69
CA ASN A 104 -17.74 -23.37 1.93
C ASN A 104 -17.82 -21.99 2.59
N LEU A 105 -17.21 -20.97 1.99
CA LEU A 105 -17.21 -19.61 2.50
C LEU A 105 -18.33 -18.79 1.86
N HIS A 106 -19.00 -17.96 2.68
CA HIS A 106 -20.03 -17.04 2.19
C HIS A 106 -19.47 -15.85 1.40
N PHE A 107 -18.16 -15.63 1.49
CA PHE A 107 -17.44 -14.58 0.78
C PHE A 107 -16.58 -15.22 -0.31
N ASP A 108 -16.22 -14.44 -1.32
CA ASP A 108 -15.36 -14.89 -2.42
C ASP A 108 -13.91 -14.42 -2.17
N PRO A 109 -13.08 -15.20 -1.46
CA PRO A 109 -11.70 -14.83 -1.19
C PRO A 109 -10.82 -15.02 -2.43
N PHE A 110 -9.79 -14.19 -2.56
CA PHE A 110 -8.76 -14.39 -3.57
C PHE A 110 -7.83 -15.53 -3.14
N VAL A 111 -7.68 -16.57 -3.98
CA VAL A 111 -6.78 -17.69 -3.69
C VAL A 111 -5.46 -17.50 -4.43
N ALA A 112 -4.36 -17.44 -3.69
CA ALA A 112 -3.04 -17.12 -4.22
C ALA A 112 -1.97 -18.12 -3.76
N LYS A 113 -0.93 -18.29 -4.57
CA LYS A 113 0.27 -19.03 -4.17
C LYS A 113 1.08 -18.19 -3.19
N LEU A 114 1.65 -18.85 -2.18
CA LEU A 114 2.58 -18.21 -1.27
C LEU A 114 3.82 -17.73 -2.03
N SER A 115 3.97 -16.41 -2.17
CA SER A 115 5.12 -15.76 -2.79
C SER A 115 5.11 -14.26 -2.48
N ALA A 116 6.28 -13.63 -2.54
CA ALA A 116 6.44 -12.18 -2.37
C ALA A 116 5.54 -11.37 -3.33
N LEU A 117 5.51 -11.77 -4.60
CA LEU A 117 4.73 -11.10 -5.65
C LEU A 117 3.23 -11.09 -5.35
N GLU A 118 2.69 -12.24 -4.89
CA GLU A 118 1.27 -12.34 -4.58
C GLU A 118 0.92 -11.60 -3.28
N LEU A 119 1.83 -11.56 -2.29
CA LEU A 119 1.64 -10.74 -1.09
C LEU A 119 1.63 -9.25 -1.42
N GLU A 120 2.50 -8.79 -2.31
CA GLU A 120 2.52 -7.40 -2.80
C GLU A 120 1.20 -7.02 -3.51
N LYS A 121 0.62 -7.94 -4.29
CA LYS A 121 -0.69 -7.72 -4.94
C LYS A 121 -1.85 -7.74 -3.95
N ALA A 122 -1.77 -8.57 -2.92
CA ALA A 122 -2.78 -8.69 -1.87
C ALA A 122 -2.67 -7.62 -0.79
N LYS A 123 -1.68 -6.72 -0.88
CA LYS A 123 -1.50 -5.59 0.02
C LYS A 123 -2.61 -4.56 -0.24
N ASN A 124 -3.62 -4.56 0.63
CA ASN A 124 -4.67 -3.56 0.61
C ASN A 124 -4.92 -3.05 2.03
N SER A 125 -5.49 -1.84 2.16
CA SER A 125 -5.96 -1.36 3.47
C SER A 125 -7.09 -2.28 3.94
N ARG A 126 -6.95 -2.88 5.13
CA ARG A 126 -7.93 -3.82 5.73
C ARG A 126 -8.06 -5.13 4.95
N SER A 127 -6.94 -5.77 4.63
CA SER A 127 -6.90 -7.13 4.11
C SER A 127 -6.81 -8.17 5.22
N LEU A 128 -7.45 -9.32 5.03
CA LEU A 128 -7.24 -10.53 5.84
C LEU A 128 -6.46 -11.55 5.01
N HIS A 129 -5.34 -12.01 5.52
CA HIS A 129 -4.48 -13.02 4.91
C HIS A 129 -4.60 -14.33 5.68
N ILE A 130 -5.13 -15.37 5.03
CA ILE A 130 -5.24 -16.71 5.60
C ILE A 130 -4.12 -17.56 5.02
N TYR A 131 -3.23 -18.08 5.86
CA TYR A 131 -2.11 -18.92 5.45
C TYR A 131 -2.43 -20.39 5.76
N ILE A 132 -2.40 -21.25 4.75
CA ILE A 132 -2.62 -22.69 4.90
C ILE A 132 -1.28 -23.41 4.83
N LEU A 133 -0.92 -24.08 5.92
CA LEU A 133 0.34 -24.77 6.11
C LEU A 133 0.08 -26.25 6.48
N ASN A 134 1.00 -27.14 6.11
CA ASN A 134 0.96 -28.57 6.44
C ASN A 134 2.37 -29.01 6.90
N LYS A 135 2.52 -30.10 7.66
CA LYS A 135 3.82 -30.74 7.99
C LYS A 135 4.72 -30.88 6.76
N ASN A 136 4.15 -31.26 5.62
CA ASN A 136 4.87 -31.41 4.35
C ASN A 136 5.54 -30.11 3.85
N VAL A 137 5.05 -28.94 4.26
CA VAL A 137 5.66 -27.63 3.95
C VAL A 137 6.98 -27.45 4.69
N PHE A 138 7.13 -28.10 5.85
CA PHE A 138 8.26 -27.98 6.76
C PHE A 138 9.23 -29.17 6.67
N ASN A 139 8.97 -30.17 5.84
CA ASN A 139 9.77 -31.40 5.82
C ASN A 139 11.14 -31.15 5.17
N LEU A 140 12.15 -30.88 6.00
CA LEU A 140 13.55 -30.57 5.66
C LEU A 140 14.36 -31.76 5.11
N ASN A 141 13.78 -32.96 5.00
CA ASN A 141 14.53 -34.19 4.76
C ASN A 141 14.89 -34.48 3.29
N SER A 142 14.49 -33.65 2.32
CA SER A 142 15.03 -33.73 0.96
C SER A 142 16.19 -32.74 0.81
N SER A 143 17.39 -33.28 0.60
CA SER A 143 18.68 -32.60 0.37
C SER A 143 18.75 -31.70 -0.88
N SER A 144 17.65 -31.08 -1.29
CA SER A 144 17.54 -30.28 -2.49
C SER A 144 16.45 -29.23 -2.28
N ILE A 145 16.87 -27.96 -2.38
CA ILE A 145 16.04 -26.78 -2.64
C ILE A 145 15.28 -26.25 -1.42
N THR A 146 15.70 -25.07 -0.98
CA THR A 146 14.91 -24.05 -0.26
C THR A 146 13.44 -24.18 -0.64
N SER A 147 12.58 -24.69 0.25
CA SER A 147 11.14 -24.74 -0.01
C SER A 147 10.65 -23.31 -0.28
N ARG A 148 9.63 -23.13 -1.13
CA ARG A 148 9.07 -21.78 -1.40
C ARG A 148 8.60 -21.08 -0.12
N PHE A 149 8.25 -21.87 0.89
CA PHE A 149 7.97 -21.36 2.22
C PHE A 149 9.21 -20.75 2.87
N SER A 150 10.36 -21.44 2.87
CA SER A 150 11.61 -20.86 3.40
C SER A 150 12.05 -19.61 2.63
N GLU A 151 11.99 -19.60 1.28
CA GLU A 151 12.27 -18.40 0.48
C GLU A 151 11.36 -17.22 0.85
N PHE A 152 10.07 -17.50 1.08
CA PHE A 152 9.11 -16.48 1.50
C PHE A 152 9.41 -15.96 2.90
N VAL A 153 9.77 -16.84 3.82
CA VAL A 153 10.12 -16.50 5.20
C VAL A 153 11.41 -15.67 5.28
N ASP A 154 12.41 -15.99 4.46
CA ASP A 154 13.65 -15.23 4.35
C ASP A 154 13.38 -13.85 3.75
N TRP A 155 12.52 -13.77 2.73
CA TRP A 155 12.08 -12.50 2.17
C TRP A 155 11.33 -11.62 3.18
N LEU A 156 10.50 -12.21 4.06
CA LEU A 156 9.85 -11.46 5.15
C LEU A 156 10.88 -10.89 6.14
N ASP A 157 11.99 -11.58 6.40
CA ASP A 157 13.08 -11.03 7.21
C ASP A 157 13.78 -9.89 6.48
N GLU A 158 14.07 -10.04 5.19
CA GLU A 158 14.69 -8.98 4.39
C GLU A 158 13.85 -7.70 4.40
N LEU A 159 12.52 -7.81 4.35
CA LEU A 159 11.62 -6.66 4.45
C LEU A 159 11.82 -5.85 5.73
N LYS A 160 12.21 -6.48 6.83
CA LYS A 160 12.45 -5.80 8.11
C LYS A 160 13.72 -4.95 8.09
N TYR A 161 14.71 -5.36 7.30
CA TYR A 161 16.04 -4.72 7.25
C TYR A 161 16.18 -3.73 6.10
N GLU A 162 15.54 -3.99 4.97
CA GLU A 162 15.42 -2.99 3.91
C GLU A 162 14.65 -1.79 4.48
N LYS A 163 14.97 -0.55 4.10
CA LYS A 163 14.25 0.67 4.57
C LYS A 163 12.77 0.72 4.14
N ARG A 164 12.18 -0.41 3.77
CA ARG A 164 10.78 -0.63 3.46
C ARG A 164 10.03 -0.81 4.78
N GLU A 165 9.51 0.30 5.30
CA GLU A 165 8.39 0.39 6.24
C GLU A 165 8.25 -0.79 7.23
N ARG A 166 8.73 -0.63 8.48
CA ARG A 166 8.38 -1.56 9.59
C ARG A 166 6.87 -1.82 9.70
N SER A 167 6.07 -0.86 9.22
CA SER A 167 4.63 -0.89 9.09
C SER A 167 4.10 -1.55 7.80
N TYR A 168 4.88 -2.43 7.15
CA TYR A 168 4.56 -2.97 5.82
C TYR A 168 3.18 -3.66 5.78
N LEU A 169 2.78 -4.33 6.87
CA LEU A 169 1.49 -5.02 7.03
C LEU A 169 0.58 -4.39 8.10
N ARG A 170 0.79 -3.12 8.49
CA ARG A 170 0.05 -2.44 9.60
C ARG A 170 -1.48 -2.59 9.56
N HIS A 171 -2.06 -2.61 8.37
CA HIS A 171 -3.52 -2.70 8.17
C HIS A 171 -3.98 -4.09 7.72
N THR A 172 -3.15 -5.11 7.92
CA THR A 172 -3.42 -6.49 7.53
C THR A 172 -3.70 -7.32 8.76
N HIS A 173 -4.80 -8.06 8.72
CA HIS A 173 -5.07 -9.12 9.67
C HIS A 173 -4.59 -10.44 9.09
N PHE A 174 -4.16 -11.38 9.94
CA PHE A 174 -3.78 -12.71 9.48
C PHE A 174 -4.40 -13.82 10.33
N LEU A 175 -4.53 -14.98 9.70
CA LEU A 175 -4.93 -16.25 10.31
C LEU A 175 -4.06 -17.35 9.73
N ILE A 176 -3.55 -18.24 10.58
CA ILE A 176 -2.81 -19.42 10.14
C ILE A 176 -3.68 -20.65 10.41
N ILE A 177 -3.82 -21.49 9.38
CA ILE A 177 -4.45 -22.80 9.44
C ILE A 177 -3.34 -23.82 9.20
N TYR A 178 -3.00 -24.57 10.23
CA TYR A 178 -2.01 -25.64 10.17
C TYR A 178 -2.71 -26.99 10.17
N ILE A 179 -2.43 -27.81 9.16
CA ILE A 179 -2.95 -29.18 9.03
C ILE A 179 -1.87 -30.14 9.51
N ASN A 180 -2.21 -30.97 10.49
CA ASN A 180 -1.37 -32.04 11.00
C ASN A 180 -1.97 -33.38 10.57
N GLU A 181 -1.23 -34.16 9.77
CA GLU A 181 -1.74 -35.41 9.16
C GLU A 181 -1.36 -36.68 9.92
N GLU A 182 -0.52 -36.60 10.96
CA GLU A 182 -0.06 -37.78 11.70
C GLU A 182 -0.67 -37.85 13.11
N GLU A 183 -1.17 -39.04 13.48
CA GLU A 183 -1.52 -39.43 14.84
C GLU A 183 -0.23 -39.56 15.68
N GLU A 184 -0.04 -38.64 16.63
CA GLU A 184 0.75 -38.72 17.88
C GLU A 184 2.16 -39.36 17.97
N GLU A 185 2.76 -39.96 16.94
CA GLU A 185 3.95 -40.82 17.15
C GLU A 185 5.31 -40.09 17.22
N GLU A 186 5.43 -38.80 16.85
CA GLU A 186 6.70 -38.05 16.95
C GLU A 186 6.56 -36.73 17.74
N GLU A 187 6.76 -36.79 19.06
CA GLU A 187 6.80 -35.60 19.95
C GLU A 187 7.84 -34.56 19.49
N GLU A 188 8.98 -35.00 18.95
CA GLU A 188 10.06 -34.10 18.48
C GLU A 188 9.69 -33.35 17.19
N GLY A 189 9.08 -34.02 16.21
CA GLY A 189 8.65 -33.40 14.95
C GLY A 189 7.51 -32.39 15.15
N ASN A 190 6.61 -32.68 16.09
CA ASN A 190 5.52 -31.76 16.46
C ASN A 190 6.02 -30.49 17.14
N ASN A 191 7.08 -30.57 17.95
CA ASN A 191 7.70 -29.39 18.56
C ASN A 191 8.40 -28.51 17.52
N LEU A 192 9.13 -29.10 16.57
CA LEU A 192 9.81 -28.34 15.51
C LEU A 192 8.83 -27.60 14.60
N ASN A 193 7.71 -28.24 14.22
CA ASN A 193 6.67 -27.57 13.45
C ASN A 193 6.01 -26.42 14.21
N LYS A 194 5.73 -26.61 15.52
CA LYS A 194 5.22 -25.54 16.38
C LYS A 194 6.20 -24.37 16.49
N GLU A 195 7.50 -24.64 16.64
CA GLU A 195 8.54 -23.61 16.66
C GLU A 195 8.61 -22.82 15.35
N LEU A 196 8.51 -23.50 14.20
CA LEU A 196 8.51 -22.85 12.88
C LEU A 196 7.26 -21.99 12.66
N ILE A 197 6.08 -22.48 13.08
CA ILE A 197 4.83 -21.73 13.03
C ILE A 197 4.93 -20.50 13.93
N ASN A 198 5.39 -20.66 15.17
CA ASN A 198 5.58 -19.54 16.11
C ASN A 198 6.60 -18.53 15.57
N SER A 199 7.67 -18.99 14.94
CA SER A 199 8.65 -18.13 14.27
C SER A 199 8.00 -17.33 13.14
N PHE A 200 7.21 -17.98 12.30
CA PHE A 200 6.47 -17.32 11.22
C PHE A 200 5.44 -16.32 11.74
N GLU A 201 4.69 -16.66 12.78
CA GLU A 201 3.77 -15.74 13.48
C GLU A 201 4.49 -14.50 13.98
N ASN A 202 5.61 -14.68 14.68
CA ASN A 202 6.40 -13.57 15.19
C ASN A 202 6.93 -12.66 14.08
N LYS A 203 7.29 -13.22 12.92
CA LYS A 203 7.71 -12.43 11.75
C LYS A 203 6.57 -11.60 11.20
N LEU A 204 5.38 -12.17 11.02
CA LEU A 204 4.19 -11.44 10.58
C LEU A 204 3.82 -10.31 11.58
N LEU A 205 3.83 -10.61 12.88
CA LEU A 205 3.57 -9.61 13.93
C LEU A 205 4.61 -8.49 13.93
N SER A 206 5.88 -8.81 13.62
CA SER A 206 6.95 -7.81 13.54
C SER A 206 6.79 -6.81 12.38
N LEU A 207 5.94 -7.13 11.40
CA LEU A 207 5.56 -6.25 10.28
C LEU A 207 4.27 -5.45 10.57
N GLU A 208 3.87 -5.36 11.85
CA GLU A 208 2.65 -4.70 12.36
C GLU A 208 1.32 -5.33 11.90
N SER A 209 1.34 -6.57 11.40
CA SER A 209 0.09 -7.29 11.13
C SER A 209 -0.59 -7.75 12.43
N LYS A 210 -1.91 -7.94 12.37
CA LYS A 210 -2.74 -8.33 13.53
C LYS A 210 -3.24 -9.76 13.40
N GLN A 211 -2.95 -10.60 14.38
CA GLN A 211 -3.50 -11.95 14.41
C GLN A 211 -4.98 -11.90 14.77
N LEU A 212 -5.83 -12.45 13.90
CA LEU A 212 -7.29 -12.42 14.11
C LEU A 212 -7.75 -13.49 15.11
N ASN A 213 -7.09 -14.64 15.10
CA ASN A 213 -7.35 -15.73 16.04
C ASN A 213 -6.07 -16.55 16.22
N LYS A 214 -5.99 -17.30 17.33
CA LYS A 214 -4.93 -18.29 17.52
C LYS A 214 -4.88 -19.25 16.34
N THR A 215 -3.67 -19.68 16.00
CA THR A 215 -3.44 -20.62 14.91
C THR A 215 -4.31 -21.86 15.06
N LEU A 216 -5.06 -22.14 14.00
CA LEU A 216 -6.01 -23.23 13.95
C LEU A 216 -5.24 -24.48 13.54
N ILE A 217 -5.04 -25.39 14.49
CA ILE A 217 -4.44 -26.69 14.25
C ILE A 217 -5.58 -27.66 13.93
N ILE A 218 -5.54 -28.27 12.75
CA ILE A 218 -6.49 -29.29 12.30
C ILE A 218 -5.75 -30.61 12.35
N GLU A 219 -6.17 -31.48 13.25
CA GLU A 219 -5.68 -32.85 13.34
C GLU A 219 -6.55 -33.70 12.40
N GLU A 220 -5.93 -34.28 11.37
CA GLU A 220 -6.53 -35.04 10.27
C GLU A 220 -7.30 -34.27 9.18
N LYS A 221 -7.15 -34.75 7.93
CA LYS A 221 -7.94 -34.32 6.74
C LYS A 221 -9.46 -34.47 6.93
N GLN A 222 -9.93 -35.24 7.93
CA GLN A 222 -11.35 -35.51 8.20
C GLN A 222 -12.05 -34.45 9.07
N GLN A 223 -11.31 -33.51 9.68
CA GLN A 223 -11.89 -32.51 10.59
C GLN A 223 -12.26 -31.15 9.95
N PHE A 224 -12.44 -31.09 8.64
CA PHE A 224 -13.22 -30.01 8.02
C PHE A 224 -14.71 -30.19 8.33
N THR A 225 -15.04 -30.20 9.62
CA THR A 225 -16.41 -30.34 10.11
C THR A 225 -17.20 -29.09 9.79
N LEU A 226 -18.53 -29.23 9.72
CA LEU A 226 -19.43 -28.10 9.58
C LEU A 226 -19.16 -27.02 10.66
N GLU A 227 -18.77 -27.44 11.86
CA GLU A 227 -18.43 -26.56 12.98
C GLU A 227 -17.20 -25.69 12.69
N PHE A 228 -16.14 -26.27 12.12
CA PHE A 228 -14.97 -25.51 11.69
C PHE A 228 -15.34 -24.43 10.67
N PHE A 229 -16.12 -24.79 9.63
CA PHE A 229 -16.55 -23.83 8.62
C PHE A 229 -17.48 -22.76 9.19
N ASN A 230 -18.37 -23.11 10.11
CA ASN A 230 -19.23 -22.14 10.79
C ASN A 230 -18.40 -21.15 11.59
N LYS A 231 -17.43 -21.64 12.38
CA LYS A 231 -16.50 -20.79 13.15
C LYS A 231 -15.68 -19.88 12.25
N LEU A 232 -15.13 -20.41 11.16
CA LEU A 232 -14.37 -19.62 10.19
C LEU A 232 -15.25 -18.57 9.50
N ASN A 233 -16.46 -18.94 9.09
CA ASN A 233 -17.43 -18.02 8.49
C ASN A 233 -17.83 -16.92 9.46
N ASP A 234 -18.02 -17.22 10.73
CA ASP A 234 -18.36 -16.21 11.73
C ASP A 234 -17.20 -15.26 11.96
N LEU A 235 -15.95 -15.75 12.05
CA LEU A 235 -14.76 -14.88 12.10
C LEU A 235 -14.65 -13.98 10.86
N LEU A 236 -14.92 -14.53 9.68
CA LEU A 236 -14.90 -13.77 8.43
C LEU A 236 -16.02 -12.73 8.35
N LYS A 237 -17.21 -13.04 8.87
CA LYS A 237 -18.30 -12.06 9.01
C LYS A 237 -17.87 -10.94 9.95
N GLN A 238 -17.35 -11.25 11.14
CA GLN A 238 -16.88 -10.25 12.09
C GLN A 238 -15.82 -9.33 11.46
N PHE A 239 -14.89 -9.91 10.69
CA PHE A 239 -13.92 -9.16 9.91
C PHE A 239 -14.59 -8.29 8.86
N ASN A 240 -15.44 -8.84 8.00
CA ASN A 240 -16.08 -8.12 6.91
C ASN A 240 -17.14 -7.09 7.36
N TYR A 241 -17.70 -7.21 8.55
CA TYR A 241 -18.61 -6.22 9.15
C TYR A 241 -17.91 -5.19 10.03
N GLY A 242 -16.69 -5.46 10.50
CA GLY A 242 -15.80 -4.44 11.07
C GLY A 242 -15.81 -4.36 12.56
N GLU A 243 -16.16 -5.46 13.20
CA GLU A 243 -16.13 -5.56 14.64
C GLU A 243 -14.70 -5.42 15.19
N PHE A 244 -13.69 -5.75 14.38
CA PHE A 244 -12.28 -5.56 14.72
C PHE A 244 -11.77 -4.12 14.54
N ASP A 245 -12.47 -3.24 13.79
CA ASP A 245 -12.06 -1.84 13.61
C ASP A 245 -12.28 -1.01 14.89
N LEU A 246 -13.18 -1.44 15.78
CA LEU A 246 -13.46 -0.75 17.06
C LEU A 246 -12.28 -0.83 18.04
N LEU A 247 -11.40 -1.83 17.88
CA LEU A 247 -10.18 -1.99 18.67
C LEU A 247 -9.03 -1.11 18.14
N ASP A 248 -9.09 -0.72 16.87
CA ASP A 248 -8.02 0.02 16.18
C ASP A 248 -8.17 1.54 16.33
N ALA A 249 -9.40 2.00 16.58
CA ALA A 249 -9.71 3.43 16.72
C ALA A 249 -9.06 4.09 17.95
N GLU A 250 -8.72 3.35 19.00
CA GLU A 250 -8.01 3.90 20.17
C GLU A 250 -6.52 4.16 19.88
N THR A 251 -5.91 3.45 18.92
CA THR A 251 -4.48 3.58 18.62
C THR A 251 -4.14 4.68 17.61
N ASP A 252 -5.07 5.03 16.71
CA ASP A 252 -4.81 6.03 15.66
C ASP A 252 -4.95 7.48 16.18
N ILE A 253 -5.63 7.71 17.30
CA ILE A 253 -5.80 9.06 17.89
C ILE A 253 -4.47 9.64 18.42
N TYR A 254 -3.50 8.79 18.77
CA TYR A 254 -2.23 9.23 19.36
C TYR A 254 -1.10 9.49 18.33
N THR A 255 -1.27 9.09 17.06
CA THR A 255 -0.19 9.27 16.06
C THR A 255 -0.32 10.54 15.21
N GLU A 256 -1.47 11.23 15.21
CA GLU A 256 -1.61 12.53 14.51
C GLU A 256 -1.14 13.73 15.36
N SER A 257 -0.91 13.56 16.66
CA SER A 257 -0.55 14.67 17.58
C SER A 257 0.96 14.93 17.76
N GLU A 258 1.84 14.13 17.16
CA GLU A 258 3.31 14.32 17.28
C GLU A 258 3.98 14.92 16.02
N SER A 259 3.20 15.39 15.06
CA SER A 259 3.71 16.10 13.88
C SER A 259 3.11 17.50 13.74
N GLU A 260 3.37 18.36 14.73
CA GLU A 260 3.42 19.82 14.57
C GLU A 260 4.69 20.39 15.21
#